data_AF-A0A9E0QYX7-F1
#
_entry.id   AF-A0A9E0QYX7-F1
#
_cell.length_a   1.000
_cell.length_b   1.000
_cell.length_c   1.000
_cell.angle_alpha   90.00
_cell.angle_beta   90.00
_cell.angle_gamma   90.00
#
_symmetry.space_group_name_H-M   'P 1'
#
loop_
_entity.id
_entity.type
_entity.pdbx_description
1 polymer ?
#
loop_
_entity_poly.entity_id
_entity_poly.type
_entity_poly.pdbx_seq_one_letter_code
_entity_poly.pdbx_strand_id
1 'polypeptide(L)' 'MDEFNSAVYTGVVMHHRFTPKQHRFIYRVFSLCLDLDELPALHKKFR' A
#
# COMPACT_ATOMS: atom_id res chain seq x y z
N MET A 1 -22.10 -8.94 -5.59
CA MET A 1 -20.67 -9.17 -5.79
C MET A 1 -20.06 -8.67 -4.51
N ASP A 2 -19.65 -9.57 -3.61
CA ASP A 2 -19.08 -9.13 -2.34
C ASP A 2 -17.90 -8.22 -2.67
N GLU A 3 -18.01 -6.98 -2.25
CA GLU A 3 -16.96 -5.98 -2.42
C GLU A 3 -15.83 -6.39 -1.49
N PHE A 4 -14.61 -6.55 -2.02
CA PHE A 4 -13.46 -6.78 -1.18
C PHE A 4 -13.20 -5.51 -0.36
N ASN A 5 -13.03 -5.67 0.94
CA ASN A 5 -12.60 -4.60 1.84
C ASN A 5 -11.10 -4.30 1.67
N SER A 6 -10.37 -5.24 1.05
CA SER A 6 -8.97 -5.06 0.69
C SER A 6 -8.78 -4.02 -0.42
N ALA A 7 -7.74 -3.20 -0.31
CA ALA A 7 -7.42 -2.18 -1.30
C ALA A 7 -5.91 -1.89 -1.42
N VAL A 8 -5.51 -1.45 -2.61
CA VAL A 8 -4.17 -0.92 -2.89
C VAL A 8 -4.21 0.60 -2.82
N TYR A 9 -3.53 1.16 -1.81
CA TYR A 9 -3.38 2.59 -1.66
C TYR A 9 -2.10 3.02 -2.34
N THR A 10 -2.19 3.99 -3.24
CA THR A 10 -1.01 4.54 -3.91
C THR A 10 -0.80 5.98 -3.47
N GLY A 11 0.46 6.39 -3.41
CA GLY A 11 0.81 7.72 -2.95
C GLY A 11 2.18 8.16 -3.41
N VAL A 12 2.45 9.43 -3.16
CA VAL A 12 3.76 10.05 -3.41
C VAL A 12 4.25 10.60 -2.09
N VAL A 13 5.45 10.21 -1.68
CA VAL A 13 6.09 10.75 -0.48
C VAL A 13 7.11 11.79 -0.92
N MET A 14 7.05 12.95 -0.28
CA MET A 14 8.07 13.98 -0.38
C MET A 14 8.90 13.95 0.88
N HIS A 15 10.18 13.65 0.74
CA HIS A 15 11.15 13.79 1.82
C HIS A 15 11.92 15.08 1.64
N HIS A 16 11.99 15.84 2.72
CA HIS A 16 12.82 17.03 2.81
C HIS A 16 13.66 16.94 4.08
N ARG A 17 14.98 16.83 3.90
CA ARG A 17 15.94 16.90 5.00
C ARG A 17 16.63 18.25 4.95
N PHE A 18 16.63 18.96 6.08
CA PHE A 18 17.25 20.28 6.22
C PHE A 18 18.70 20.21 6.72
N THR A 19 19.05 19.22 7.55
CA THR A 19 20.40 19.02 8.13
C THR A 19 20.75 17.53 8.26
N PRO A 20 22.05 17.15 8.29
CA PRO A 20 23.24 18.00 8.12
C PRO A 20 23.51 18.44 6.68
N LYS A 21 22.98 17.72 5.68
CA LYS A 21 23.03 18.09 4.26
C LYS A 21 21.61 18.22 3.74
N GLN A 22 21.33 19.33 3.05
CA GLN A 22 20.03 19.53 2.42
C GLN A 22 19.85 18.57 1.26
N HIS A 23 18.73 17.85 1.26
CA HIS A 23 18.28 17.12 0.09
C HIS A 23 16.76 16.97 0.12
N ARG A 24 16.21 16.92 -1.10
CA ARG A 24 14.78 16.75 -1.33
C ARG A 24 14.61 15.64 -2.36
N PHE A 25 13.75 14.68 -2.05
CA PHE A 25 13.40 13.62 -2.98
C PHE A 25 11.91 13.32 -2.93
N ILE A 26 11.37 12.95 -4.07
CA ILE A 26 9.96 12.62 -4.25
C ILE A 26 9.92 11.24 -4.90
N TYR A 27 9.17 10.32 -4.31
CA TYR A 27 9.08 8.95 -4.80
C TYR A 27 7.69 8.37 -4.61
N ARG A 28 7.37 7.39 -5.45
CA ARG A 28 6.09 6.70 -5.43
C ARG A 28 6.14 5.58 -4.40
N VAL A 29 5.07 5.43 -3.65
CA VAL A 29 4.87 4.32 -2.71
C VAL A 29 3.49 3.71 -2.92
N PHE A 30 3.32 2.49 -2.42
CA PHE A 30 2.01 1.91 -2.24
C PHE A 30 1.93 1.23 -0.88
N SER A 31 0.70 1.02 -0.41
CA SER A 31 0.41 0.27 0.81
C SER A 31 -0.76 -0.66 0.54
N LEU A 32 -0.69 -1.84 1.12
CA LEU A 32 -1.72 -2.86 1.00
C LEU A 32 -2.54 -2.84 2.29
N CYS A 33 -3.84 -2.56 2.17
CA CYS A 33 -4.80 -2.83 3.23
C CYS A 33 -5.43 -4.16 2.87
N LEU A 34 -5.10 -5.21 3.61
CA LEU A 34 -5.61 -6.56 3.36
C LEU A 34 -6.51 -6.96 4.50
N ASP A 35 -7.75 -7.32 4.18
CA ASP A 35 -8.67 -7.98 5.10
C ASP A 35 -8.36 -9.48 5.11
N LEU A 36 -7.93 -9.99 6.26
CA LEU A 36 -7.49 -11.37 6.39
C LEU A 36 -8.66 -12.36 6.38
N ASP A 37 -9.88 -11.90 6.68
CA ASP A 37 -11.09 -12.73 6.65
C ASP A 37 -11.44 -13.16 5.21
N GLU A 38 -10.86 -12.50 4.20
CA GLU A 38 -11.02 -12.84 2.77
C GLU A 38 -10.14 -14.02 2.33
N LEU A 39 -9.11 -14.39 3.11
CA LEU A 39 -8.13 -15.43 2.75
C LEU A 39 -8.75 -16.81 2.46
N PRO A 40 -9.72 -17.34 3.23
CA PRO A 40 -10.33 -18.64 2.95
C PRO A 40 -11.05 -18.68 1.60
N ALA A 41 -11.71 -17.58 1.22
CA ALA A 41 -12.40 -17.46 -0.06
C ALA A 41 -11.41 -17.41 -1.23
N LEU A 42 -10.32 -16.64 -1.08
CA LEU A 42 -9.24 -16.58 -2.07
C LEU A 42 -8.56 -17.95 -2.23
N HIS A 43 -8.25 -18.63 -1.14
CA HIS A 43 -7.65 -19.97 -1.18
C HIS A 43 -8.54 -20.99 -1.89
N LYS A 44 -9.87 -20.94 -1.71
CA LYS A 44 -10.81 -21.79 -2.44
C LYS A 44 -10.87 -21.46 -3.94
N LYS A 45 -10.77 -20.17 -4.29
CA LYS A 45 -10.88 -19.69 -5.68
C LYS A 45 -9.64 -19.99 -6.53
N PHE A 46 -8.45 -19.98 -5.93
CA PHE A 46 -7.17 -20.10 -6.62
C PHE A 46 -6.46 -21.45 -6.39
N ARG A 47 -7.23 -22.49 -6.05
CA ARG A 47 -6.73 -23.86 -5.90
C ARG A 47 -7.18 -24.76 -7.04
#